data_AF-A0A6A5Y4E1-F1
#
_entry.id   AF-A0A6A5Y4E1-F1
#
_cell.length_a   1.000
_cell.length_b   1.000
_cell.length_c   1.000
_cell.angle_alpha   90.00
_cell.angle_beta   90.00
_cell.angle_gamma   90.00
#
_symmetry.space_group_name_H-M   'P 1'
#
loop_
_entity.id
_entity.type
_entity.pdbx_description
1 polymer ?
#
loop_
_entity_poly.entity_id
_entity_poly.type
_entity_poly.pdbx_seq_one_letter_code
_entity_poly.pdbx_strand_id
1 'polypeptide(L)'
;MTDLELSKTSKSPEPIANMRLYGILSVAFGAIALAAPTPQGEDVANIGPCPRDCWNEAAAEAGCDPNVDDDCLCGPFFDGVTSCVSETCGIADNLSTLYFLEPACA
;
A
#
# COMPACT_ATOMS: atom_id res chain seq x y z
N MET A 1 5.75 35.60 5.48
CA MET A 1 6.52 34.35 5.59
C MET A 1 5.50 33.27 5.96
N THR A 2 4.61 32.96 4.98
CA THR A 2 4.48 31.62 4.34
C THR A 2 4.04 30.58 5.37
N ASP A 3 2.74 30.39 5.59
CA ASP A 3 1.81 29.58 4.78
C ASP A 3 2.39 28.18 4.49
N LEU A 4 1.98 27.22 5.31
CA LEU A 4 1.99 25.79 5.03
C LEU A 4 0.61 25.26 5.45
N GLU A 5 -0.34 25.47 4.53
CA GLU A 5 -1.38 24.52 4.16
C GLU A 5 -1.18 23.12 4.77
N LEU A 6 -1.82 22.89 5.91
CA LEU A 6 -2.10 21.54 6.38
C LEU A 6 -3.41 21.10 5.70
N SER A 7 -3.33 20.83 4.40
CA SER A 7 -4.35 20.09 3.65
C SER A 7 -4.37 18.65 4.13
N LYS A 8 -4.95 18.41 5.31
CA LYS A 8 -5.45 17.10 5.74
C LYS A 8 -6.96 17.14 5.77
N THR A 9 -7.55 17.39 4.60
CA THR A 9 -8.91 16.90 4.33
C THR A 9 -8.79 15.41 4.04
N SER A 10 -8.71 14.62 5.10
CA SER A 10 -9.08 13.21 5.05
C SER A 10 -10.58 13.18 4.74
N LYS A 11 -10.89 13.11 3.45
CA LYS A 11 -12.25 12.91 2.97
C LYS A 11 -12.65 11.48 3.27
N SER A 12 -13.22 11.27 4.46
CA SER A 12 -14.07 10.12 4.76
C SER A 12 -15.41 10.33 4.05
N PRO A 13 -15.84 9.45 3.13
CA PRO A 13 -17.20 9.47 2.61
C PRO A 13 -18.07 8.47 3.38
N GLU A 14 -18.80 8.94 4.39
CA GLU A 14 -20.01 8.29 4.90
C GLU A 14 -21.05 9.37 5.24
N PRO A 15 -22.36 9.10 5.26
CA PRO A 15 -23.20 8.31 4.34
C PRO A 15 -24.23 9.24 3.65
N ILE A 16 -24.39 9.16 2.32
CA ILE A 16 -25.47 9.91 1.66
C ILE A 16 -26.79 9.17 1.87
N ALA A 17 -27.51 9.64 2.88
CA ALA A 17 -28.88 9.28 3.15
C ALA A 17 -29.80 9.69 1.98
N ASN A 18 -30.70 8.77 1.63
CA ASN A 18 -32.03 8.98 1.04
C ASN A 18 -32.10 9.33 -0.45
N MET A 19 -32.34 8.31 -1.30
CA MET A 19 -33.18 8.49 -2.49
C MET A 19 -34.21 7.36 -2.59
N ARG A 20 -35.48 7.77 -2.67
CA ARG A 20 -36.67 6.91 -2.60
C ARG A 20 -36.83 6.00 -3.83
N LEU A 21 -37.14 4.74 -3.53
CA LEU A 21 -38.17 3.89 -4.13
C LEU A 21 -38.40 4.00 -5.66
N TYR A 22 -37.80 3.10 -6.44
CA TYR A 22 -38.45 2.52 -7.64
C TYR A 22 -37.87 1.12 -7.89
N GLY A 23 -38.72 0.10 -7.84
CA GLY A 23 -38.33 -1.28 -8.05
C GLY A 23 -37.97 -1.54 -9.51
N ILE A 24 -36.74 -1.95 -9.75
CA ILE A 24 -36.36 -2.66 -10.98
C ILE A 24 -35.24 -3.63 -10.62
N LEU A 25 -35.44 -4.90 -10.99
CA LEU A 25 -34.54 -6.03 -10.82
C LEU A 25 -33.18 -5.70 -11.45
N SER A 26 -32.29 -5.11 -10.66
CA SER A 26 -30.95 -4.70 -11.10
C SER A 26 -29.99 -5.74 -10.55
N VAL A 27 -29.48 -6.62 -11.43
CA VAL A 27 -28.25 -7.35 -11.15
C VAL A 27 -27.17 -6.30 -10.95
N ALA A 28 -26.88 -6.00 -9.68
CA ALA A 28 -25.79 -5.14 -9.29
C ALA A 28 -24.50 -5.86 -9.66
N PHE A 29 -24.01 -5.62 -10.89
CA PHE A 29 -22.59 -5.75 -11.15
C PHE A 29 -21.94 -4.65 -10.31
N GLY A 30 -21.54 -5.02 -9.09
CA GLY A 30 -20.77 -4.14 -8.23
C GLY A 30 -19.59 -3.62 -9.03
N ALA A 31 -19.46 -2.30 -9.10
CA ALA A 31 -18.23 -1.71 -9.60
C ALA A 31 -17.12 -2.21 -8.67
N ILE A 32 -16.31 -3.16 -9.16
CA ILE A 32 -15.06 -3.52 -8.50
C ILE A 32 -14.21 -2.26 -8.64
N ALA A 33 -14.14 -1.48 -7.56
CA ALA A 33 -13.20 -0.38 -7.48
C ALA A 33 -11.80 -1.00 -7.52
N LEU A 34 -11.18 -1.00 -8.70
CA LEU A 34 -9.75 -1.26 -8.84
C LEU A 34 -9.04 -0.11 -8.14
N ALA A 35 -8.64 -0.34 -6.89
CA ALA A 35 -7.67 0.53 -6.24
C ALA A 35 -6.41 0.50 -7.10
N ALA A 36 -5.96 1.68 -7.55
CA ALA A 36 -4.70 1.75 -8.27
C ALA A 36 -3.54 1.48 -7.27
N PRO A 37 -2.48 0.77 -7.68
CA PRO A 37 -1.29 0.58 -6.86
C PRO A 37 -0.76 1.95 -6.42
N THR A 38 -0.72 2.19 -5.11
CA THR A 38 0.00 3.32 -4.52
C THR A 38 1.46 2.92 -4.39
N PRO A 39 2.45 3.61 -4.96
CA PRO A 39 3.85 3.15 -4.89
C PRO A 39 4.35 3.07 -3.44
N GLN A 40 4.49 1.86 -2.90
CA GLN A 40 4.86 1.62 -1.49
C GLN A 40 6.37 1.80 -1.22
N GLY A 41 7.20 1.78 -2.26
CA GLY A 41 8.66 1.88 -2.11
C GLY A 41 9.14 3.23 -1.60
N GLU A 42 8.43 4.32 -1.87
CA GLU A 42 8.76 5.63 -1.29
C GLU A 42 8.50 5.65 0.22
N ASP A 43 7.44 5.01 0.69
CA ASP A 43 7.12 4.92 2.11
C ASP A 43 8.14 4.04 2.85
N VAL A 44 8.54 2.90 2.28
CA VAL A 44 9.58 2.05 2.87
C VAL A 44 10.95 2.72 2.88
N ALA A 45 11.30 3.46 1.82
CA ALA A 45 12.54 4.24 1.77
C ALA A 45 12.62 5.33 2.87
N ASN A 46 11.47 5.79 3.37
CA ASN A 46 11.40 6.79 4.45
C ASN A 46 11.51 6.18 5.86
N ILE A 47 11.37 4.86 6.03
CA ILE A 47 11.49 4.18 7.33
C ILE A 47 12.94 4.21 7.81
N GLY A 48 13.88 3.92 6.91
CA GLY A 48 15.29 3.90 7.25
C GLY A 48 16.17 3.24 6.18
N PRO A 49 17.51 3.27 6.37
CA PRO A 49 18.44 2.71 5.41
C PRO A 49 18.31 1.18 5.29
N CYS A 50 18.07 0.47 6.40
CA CYS A 50 18.01 -0.99 6.39
C CYS A 50 16.80 -1.53 5.60
N PRO A 51 15.55 -1.09 5.85
CA PRO A 51 14.41 -1.47 5.01
C PRO A 51 14.58 -1.12 3.54
N ARG A 52 15.22 0.02 3.25
CA ARG A 52 15.49 0.44 1.88
C ARG A 52 16.48 -0.48 1.17
N ASP A 53 17.51 -0.95 1.86
CA ASP A 53 18.48 -1.89 1.29
C ASP A 53 17.80 -3.24 1.02
N CYS A 54 17.01 -3.75 1.98
CA CYS A 54 16.19 -4.95 1.79
C CYS A 54 15.17 -4.82 0.66
N TRP A 55 14.55 -3.64 0.52
CA TRP A 55 13.63 -3.34 -0.58
C TRP A 55 14.34 -3.46 -1.94
N ASN A 56 15.53 -2.86 -2.07
CA ASN A 56 16.30 -2.91 -3.31
C ASN A 56 16.79 -4.33 -3.63
N GLU A 57 17.20 -5.09 -2.63
CA GLU A 57 17.61 -6.49 -2.77
C GLU A 57 16.45 -7.36 -3.25
N ALA A 58 15.31 -7.31 -2.55
CA ALA A 58 14.12 -8.07 -2.91
C ALA A 58 13.58 -7.68 -4.31
N ALA A 59 13.64 -6.41 -4.69
CA ALA A 59 13.25 -5.96 -6.03
C ALA A 59 14.19 -6.52 -7.11
N ALA A 60 15.49 -6.58 -6.85
CA ALA A 60 16.46 -7.16 -7.77
C ALA A 60 16.26 -8.69 -7.92
N GLU A 61 15.88 -9.38 -6.85
CA GLU A 61 15.61 -10.82 -6.84
C GLU A 61 14.28 -11.18 -7.50
N ALA A 62 13.24 -10.38 -7.28
CA ALA A 62 11.89 -10.63 -7.82
C ALA A 62 11.82 -10.48 -9.34
N GLY A 63 12.72 -9.68 -9.96
CA GLY A 63 12.77 -9.50 -11.41
C GLY A 63 11.58 -8.73 -11.99
N CYS A 64 10.83 -8.04 -11.13
CA CYS A 64 9.67 -7.20 -11.44
C CYS A 64 9.76 -5.90 -10.61
N ASP A 65 8.96 -4.88 -10.97
CA ASP A 65 8.94 -3.61 -10.24
C ASP A 65 7.76 -3.56 -9.26
N PRO A 66 8.01 -3.68 -7.94
CA PRO A 66 6.96 -3.70 -6.93
C PRO A 66 6.24 -2.35 -6.77
N ASN A 67 6.74 -1.26 -7.37
CA ASN A 67 6.07 0.05 -7.30
C ASN A 67 4.95 0.22 -8.32
N VAL A 68 4.85 -0.68 -9.32
CA VAL A 68 3.90 -0.57 -10.43
C VAL A 68 3.13 -1.86 -10.72
N ASP A 69 3.52 -2.97 -10.08
CA ASP A 69 2.94 -4.30 -10.26
C ASP A 69 2.58 -4.91 -8.89
N ASP A 70 1.27 -5.02 -8.61
CA ASP A 70 0.77 -5.55 -7.34
C ASP A 70 1.02 -7.06 -7.18
N ASP A 71 1.02 -7.82 -8.28
CA ASP A 71 1.34 -9.26 -8.25
C ASP A 71 2.83 -9.46 -7.92
N CYS A 72 3.68 -8.54 -8.39
CA CYS A 72 5.07 -8.46 -7.97
C CYS A 72 5.17 -8.13 -6.48
N LEU A 73 4.59 -6.98 -6.07
CA LEU A 73 4.64 -6.45 -4.72
C LEU A 73 4.19 -7.49 -3.69
N CYS A 74 3.05 -8.14 -3.91
CA CYS A 74 2.42 -9.05 -2.96
C CYS A 74 2.79 -10.52 -3.17
N GLY A 75 3.77 -10.79 -4.03
CA GLY A 75 4.28 -12.13 -4.30
C GLY A 75 5.70 -12.31 -3.75
N PRO A 76 6.66 -12.80 -4.57
CA PRO A 76 8.01 -13.10 -4.10
C PRO A 76 8.77 -11.89 -3.55
N PHE A 77 8.41 -10.67 -3.98
CA PHE A 77 8.97 -9.44 -3.43
C PHE A 77 8.63 -9.27 -1.95
N PHE A 78 7.35 -9.42 -1.57
CA PHE A 78 6.89 -9.28 -0.19
C PHE A 78 7.64 -10.24 0.74
N ASP A 79 7.77 -11.50 0.34
CA ASP A 79 8.49 -12.51 1.12
C ASP A 79 9.97 -12.14 1.26
N GLY A 80 10.61 -11.69 0.18
CA GLY A 80 12.01 -11.26 0.19
C GLY A 80 12.27 -10.07 1.12
N VAL A 81 11.47 -9.00 1.00
CA VAL A 81 11.64 -7.81 1.82
C VAL A 81 11.32 -8.09 3.30
N THR A 82 10.26 -8.85 3.59
CA THR A 82 9.91 -9.18 4.98
C THR A 82 10.92 -10.12 5.63
N SER A 83 11.45 -11.10 4.90
CA SER A 83 12.55 -11.96 5.36
C SER A 83 13.79 -11.13 5.66
N CYS A 84 14.28 -10.36 4.68
CA CYS A 84 15.50 -9.55 4.84
C CYS A 84 15.37 -8.59 6.02
N VAL A 85 14.27 -7.86 6.14
CA VAL A 85 14.08 -6.89 7.23
C VAL A 85 14.00 -7.60 8.59
N SER A 86 13.38 -8.78 8.66
CA SER A 86 13.29 -9.56 9.90
C SER A 86 14.64 -10.14 10.37
N GLU A 87 15.54 -10.43 9.44
CA GLU A 87 16.85 -11.04 9.72
C GLU A 87 17.95 -10.01 9.95
N THR A 88 17.87 -8.85 9.28
CA THR A 88 18.97 -7.89 9.21
C THR A 88 18.67 -6.56 9.88
N CYS A 89 17.39 -6.15 9.96
CA CYS A 89 16.99 -4.86 10.52
C CYS A 89 16.51 -4.96 11.97
N GLY A 90 16.30 -3.80 12.59
CA GLY A 90 15.73 -3.74 13.94
C GLY A 90 14.24 -4.10 13.98
N ILE A 91 13.73 -4.47 15.16
CA ILE A 91 12.30 -4.79 15.35
C ILE A 91 11.39 -3.61 14.94
N ALA A 92 11.81 -2.37 15.20
CA ALA A 92 11.05 -1.20 14.79
C ALA A 92 10.92 -1.10 13.27
N ASP A 93 12.00 -1.35 12.54
CA ASP A 93 12.03 -1.34 11.08
C ASP A 93 11.16 -2.47 10.49
N ASN A 94 11.19 -3.65 11.09
CA ASN A 94 10.35 -4.78 10.70
C ASN A 94 8.87 -4.47 10.85
N LEU A 95 8.45 -3.97 12.02
CA LEU A 95 7.05 -3.60 12.26
C LEU A 95 6.59 -2.46 11.34
N SER A 96 7.43 -1.44 11.14
CA SER A 96 7.11 -0.34 10.23
C SER A 96 6.96 -0.82 8.79
N THR A 97 7.82 -1.72 8.31
CA THR A 97 7.74 -2.27 6.96
C THR A 97 6.45 -3.07 6.75
N LEU A 98 6.10 -3.94 7.70
CA LEU A 98 4.83 -4.69 7.67
C LEU A 98 3.61 -3.78 7.69
N TYR A 99 3.65 -2.68 8.47
CA TYR A 99 2.57 -1.71 8.52
C TYR A 99 2.22 -1.09 7.16
N PHE A 100 3.20 -0.91 6.27
CA PHE A 100 2.97 -0.40 4.92
C PHE A 100 2.56 -1.50 3.94
N LEU A 101 3.17 -2.69 4.04
CA LEU A 101 2.96 -3.76 3.07
C LEU A 101 1.68 -4.57 3.29
N GLU A 102 1.31 -4.88 4.55
CA GLU A 102 0.09 -5.65 4.84
C GLU A 102 -1.18 -5.05 4.23
N PRO A 103 -1.50 -3.75 4.40
CA PRO A 103 -2.71 -3.18 3.80
C PRO A 103 -2.64 -3.06 2.26
N ALA A 104 -1.44 -3.06 1.68
CA ALA A 104 -1.27 -3.06 0.23
C ALA A 104 -1.59 -4.43 -0.40
N CYS A 105 -1.49 -5.50 0.38
CA CYS A 105 -1.64 -6.89 -0.06
C CYS A 105 -2.85 -7.62 0.52
N ALA A 106 -3.83 -6.88 1.06
CA ALA A 106 -5.01 -7.40 1.78
C ALA A 106 -6.26 -7.61 0.90
#